data_AF-A0A956JIS9-F1
#
_entry.id   AF-A0A956JIS9-F1
#
_cell.length_a   1.000
_cell.length_b   1.000
_cell.length_c   1.000
_cell.angle_alpha   90.00
_cell.angle_beta   90.00
_cell.angle_gamma   90.00
#
_symmetry.space_group_name_H-M   'P 1'
#
loop_
_entity.id
_entity.type
_entity.pdbx_description
1 polymer ?
#
loop_
_entity_poly.entity_id
_entity_poly.type
_entity_poly.pdbx_seq_one_letter_code
_entity_poly.pdbx_strand_id
1 'polypeptide(L)'
;MSDATSEHEEMDEMAAAPRPRRRRSPVVDAVVSALGIYLLVTMWGDFRYWLRSAEPTDLKTAAALMEEGIPDDLDESYVVLRGTPDIQHAARLKADERVTSYLRIVEGGGSLFAAVDRTENSEPNQFEGVYEGRMRRLGKLRMYPWIESFFNAEAIVQGHEADSATLMTALAERSGAGLSLTDADGKTFRVADDERLSVAVELPDVQLQLGRSSFKSKRAAEAAVADLGVPYFAPEEQKNSSFYKFYARVPASERGSIEGRLVEGLELPERPDASYGAAVLPTSATYFLPAGSLARDGDELVLTYGDSTTSRGYEVKDGALVERALENGKLRLPAAAIRSVRFERDVHVDPNGYLITVGETPSSQWMAPLMWGTVLMVVGWNLLSLVWWWRRRQG
;
A
#
# COMPACT_ATOMS: atom_id res chain seq x y z
N MET A 1 -26.07 18.18 101.43
CA MET A 1 -26.43 16.96 100.67
C MET A 1 -26.21 17.29 99.21
N SER A 2 -25.31 16.54 98.57
CA SER A 2 -24.97 16.54 97.13
C SER A 2 -24.44 17.83 96.51
N ASP A 3 -23.14 18.04 96.76
CA ASP A 3 -22.18 18.74 95.89
C ASP A 3 -21.30 17.65 95.25
N ALA A 4 -21.86 16.87 94.33
CA ALA A 4 -21.18 15.67 93.80
C ALA A 4 -21.56 15.30 92.35
N THR A 5 -22.23 16.19 91.61
CA THR A 5 -22.70 15.87 90.24
C THR A 5 -22.07 16.74 89.15
N SER A 6 -21.36 17.83 89.49
CA SER A 6 -20.72 18.69 88.48
C SER A 6 -19.25 18.38 88.21
N GLU A 7 -18.56 17.62 89.06
CA GLU A 7 -17.15 17.27 88.83
C GLU A 7 -16.96 16.05 87.90
N HIS A 8 -18.02 15.31 87.60
CA HIS A 8 -17.93 14.15 86.70
C HIS A 8 -18.15 14.47 85.21
N GLU A 9 -18.75 15.61 84.85
CA GLU A 9 -18.89 15.99 83.43
C GLU A 9 -17.68 16.77 82.87
N GLU A 10 -16.98 17.58 83.68
CA GLU A 10 -15.75 18.26 83.21
C GLU A 10 -14.53 17.32 83.11
N MET A 11 -14.53 16.19 83.82
CA MET A 11 -13.44 15.22 83.75
C MET A 11 -13.48 14.29 82.52
N ASP A 12 -14.64 14.14 81.87
CA ASP A 12 -14.76 13.30 80.67
C ASP A 12 -14.43 14.07 79.36
N GLU A 13 -14.40 15.41 79.38
CA GLU A 13 -14.11 16.23 78.20
C GLU A 13 -12.60 16.54 78.03
N MET A 14 -11.77 16.40 79.08
CA MET A 14 -10.32 16.67 79.02
C MET A 14 -9.43 15.44 78.72
N ALA A 15 -10.01 14.25 78.48
CA ALA A 15 -9.24 13.01 78.24
C ALA A 15 -9.32 12.48 76.79
N ALA A 16 -9.68 13.29 75.81
CA ALA A 16 -9.54 12.92 74.40
C ALA A 16 -8.06 13.05 73.95
N ALA A 17 -7.20 12.18 74.46
CA ALA A 17 -5.84 12.01 73.95
C ALA A 17 -5.90 11.82 72.41
N PRO A 18 -5.09 12.54 71.61
CA PRO A 18 -5.12 12.39 70.16
C PRO A 18 -4.82 10.93 69.84
N ARG A 19 -5.82 10.23 69.27
CA ARG A 19 -5.67 8.82 68.85
C ARG A 19 -4.35 8.70 68.07
N PRO A 20 -3.46 7.75 68.43
CA PRO A 20 -2.19 7.61 67.73
C PRO A 20 -2.51 7.41 66.25
N ARG A 21 -2.03 8.34 65.41
CA ARG A 21 -2.18 8.26 63.95
C ARG A 21 -1.72 6.85 63.54
N ARG A 22 -2.64 6.04 63.00
CA ARG A 22 -2.33 4.70 62.48
C ARG A 22 -1.08 4.84 61.61
N ARG A 23 0.03 4.26 62.06
CA ARG A 23 1.28 4.24 61.28
C ARG A 23 0.97 3.51 59.97
N ARG A 24 1.21 4.15 58.83
CA ARG A 24 1.07 3.53 57.52
C ARG A 24 2.05 2.35 57.43
N SER A 25 1.59 1.24 56.85
CA SER A 25 2.42 0.04 56.71
C SER A 25 3.49 0.28 55.64
N PRO A 26 4.78 0.00 55.91
CA PRO A 26 5.85 0.17 54.91
C PRO A 26 5.64 -0.72 53.67
N VAL A 27 4.93 -1.84 53.81
CA VAL A 27 4.58 -2.69 52.65
C VAL A 27 3.63 -1.97 51.70
N VAL A 28 2.66 -1.23 52.24
CA VAL A 28 1.71 -0.46 51.43
C VAL A 28 2.46 0.66 50.70
N ASP A 29 3.33 1.38 51.38
CA ASP A 29 4.14 2.45 50.77
C ASP A 29 5.00 1.89 49.62
N ALA A 30 5.61 0.71 49.79
CA ALA A 30 6.41 0.05 48.75
C ALA A 30 5.58 -0.35 47.52
N VAL A 31 4.40 -0.95 47.73
CA VAL A 31 3.49 -1.33 46.63
C VAL A 31 2.99 -0.10 45.88
N VAL A 32 2.58 0.95 46.59
CA VAL A 32 2.14 2.21 45.99
C VAL A 32 3.26 2.87 45.20
N SER A 33 4.49 2.89 45.72
CA SER A 33 5.66 3.40 44.99
C SER A 33 5.93 2.60 43.71
N ALA A 34 5.89 1.26 43.77
CA ALA A 34 6.12 0.43 42.59
C ALA A 34 5.05 0.68 41.50
N LEU A 35 3.77 0.74 41.89
CA LEU A 35 2.68 1.06 40.97
C LEU A 35 2.79 2.48 40.41
N GLY A 36 3.14 3.46 41.25
CA GLY A 36 3.32 4.84 40.80
C GLY A 36 4.50 5.01 39.86
N ILE A 37 5.63 4.33 40.09
CA ILE A 37 6.76 4.29 39.16
C ILE A 37 6.32 3.70 37.82
N TYR A 38 5.59 2.59 37.84
CA TYR A 38 5.03 2.01 36.62
C TYR A 38 4.17 3.02 35.85
N LEU A 39 3.25 3.72 36.53
CA LEU A 39 2.43 4.76 35.91
C LEU A 39 3.27 5.91 35.32
N LEU A 40 4.27 6.41 36.06
CA LEU A 40 5.19 7.45 35.57
C LEU A 40 5.93 7.02 34.30
N VAL A 41 6.37 5.77 34.23
CA VAL A 41 7.01 5.21 33.03
C VAL A 41 6.03 5.14 31.87
N THR A 42 4.80 4.66 32.09
CA THR A 42 3.79 4.56 31.02
C THR A 42 3.34 5.91 30.48
N MET A 43 3.27 6.94 31.33
CA MET A 43 2.87 8.31 30.97
C MET A 43 4.03 9.16 30.46
N TRP A 44 5.26 8.65 30.50
CA TRP A 44 6.45 9.42 30.13
C TRP A 44 6.42 9.91 28.68
N GLY A 45 5.85 9.11 27.77
CA GLY A 45 5.68 9.50 26.37
C GLY A 45 4.83 10.76 26.21
N ASP A 46 3.66 10.80 26.86
CA ASP A 46 2.75 11.95 26.80
C ASP A 46 3.35 13.19 27.47
N PHE A 47 4.04 13.00 28.61
CA PHE A 47 4.74 14.09 29.28
C PHE A 47 5.88 14.66 28.42
N ARG A 48 6.69 13.80 27.80
CA ARG A 48 7.77 14.22 26.89
C ARG A 48 7.21 14.91 25.65
N TYR A 49 6.10 14.40 25.11
CA TYR A 49 5.42 15.02 23.97
C TYR A 49 4.93 16.42 24.31
N TRP A 50 4.32 16.61 25.49
CA TRP A 50 3.92 17.92 25.98
C TRP A 50 5.09 18.91 26.10
N LEU A 51 6.29 18.44 26.44
CA LEU A 51 7.52 19.27 26.49
C LEU A 51 8.09 19.65 25.11
N ARG A 52 7.54 19.14 23.99
CA ARG A 52 8.03 19.46 22.64
C ARG A 52 7.67 20.88 22.22
N SER A 53 8.39 21.40 21.23
CA SER A 53 8.09 22.68 20.59
C SER A 53 6.67 22.67 20.01
N ALA A 54 6.00 23.83 20.06
CA ALA A 54 4.73 24.05 19.38
C ALA A 54 4.88 24.23 17.86
N GLU A 55 6.11 24.24 17.34
CA GLU A 55 6.39 24.22 15.90
C GLU A 55 6.59 22.77 15.43
N PRO A 56 5.80 22.28 14.46
CA PRO A 56 5.95 20.93 13.95
C PRO A 56 7.23 20.79 13.13
N THR A 57 7.87 19.62 13.22
CA THR A 57 9.00 19.27 12.35
C THR A 57 8.49 18.93 10.96
N ASP A 58 8.92 19.67 9.93
CA ASP A 58 8.51 19.42 8.54
C ASP A 58 9.27 18.21 7.96
N LEU A 59 8.55 17.12 7.73
CA LEU A 59 9.05 15.90 7.11
C LEU A 59 8.95 15.92 5.57
N LYS A 60 8.68 17.09 4.97
CA LYS A 60 8.52 17.30 3.53
C LYS A 60 7.36 16.47 2.98
N THR A 61 7.60 15.74 1.88
CA THR A 61 6.65 14.82 1.26
C THR A 61 6.94 13.38 1.69
N ALA A 62 5.91 12.53 1.73
CA ALA A 62 6.03 11.12 2.05
C ALA A 62 6.98 10.40 1.09
N ALA A 63 6.93 10.72 -0.21
CA ALA A 63 7.89 10.21 -1.18
C ALA A 63 9.35 10.54 -0.80
N ALA A 64 9.64 11.80 -0.48
CA ALA A 64 10.99 12.22 -0.08
C ALA A 64 11.43 11.57 1.24
N LEU A 65 10.53 11.45 2.21
CA LEU A 65 10.81 10.76 3.48
C LEU A 65 11.14 9.28 3.26
N MET A 66 10.45 8.61 2.35
CA MET A 66 10.72 7.20 2.03
C MET A 66 12.04 7.03 1.28
N GLU A 67 12.42 7.98 0.42
CA GLU A 67 13.71 7.99 -0.29
C GLU A 67 14.89 8.25 0.66
N GLU A 68 14.77 9.23 1.55
CA GLU A 68 15.78 9.55 2.57
C GLU A 68 15.87 8.46 3.66
N GLY A 69 14.81 7.66 3.81
CA GLY A 69 14.64 6.66 4.85
C GLY A 69 13.99 7.24 6.10
N ILE A 70 13.03 6.51 6.69
CA ILE A 70 12.30 6.99 7.86
C ILE A 70 13.24 6.97 9.08
N PRO A 71 13.46 8.11 9.77
CA PRO A 71 14.25 8.13 11.00
C PRO A 71 13.64 7.28 12.12
N ASP A 72 14.49 6.62 12.90
CA ASP A 72 14.06 5.74 14.01
C ASP A 72 13.53 6.50 15.24
N ASP A 73 13.80 7.79 15.32
CA ASP A 73 13.52 8.65 16.48
C ASP A 73 12.26 9.52 16.33
N LEU A 74 11.43 9.29 15.31
CA LEU A 74 10.18 10.01 15.10
C LEU A 74 9.08 9.64 16.12
N ASP A 75 9.28 8.64 16.96
CA ASP A 75 8.29 8.22 17.96
C ASP A 75 8.03 9.33 19.00
N GLU A 76 6.77 9.70 19.18
CA GLU A 76 6.32 10.82 20.03
C GLU A 76 6.97 12.16 19.62
N SER A 77 6.98 12.44 18.32
CA SER A 77 7.37 13.72 17.73
C SER A 77 6.16 14.46 17.16
N TYR A 78 6.23 15.79 17.15
CA TYR A 78 5.22 16.66 16.53
C TYR A 78 5.70 17.04 15.14
N VAL A 79 4.96 16.64 14.12
CA VAL A 79 5.42 16.66 12.73
C VAL A 79 4.35 17.17 11.79
N VAL A 80 4.78 17.61 10.61
CA VAL A 80 3.93 17.80 9.44
C VAL A 80 4.50 16.99 8.28
N LEU A 81 3.63 16.24 7.60
CA LEU A 81 3.99 15.37 6.47
C LEU A 81 3.01 15.61 5.32
N ARG A 82 3.49 15.71 4.09
CA ARG A 82 2.63 15.84 2.90
C ARG A 82 2.59 14.55 2.11
N GLY A 83 1.42 14.03 1.75
CA GLY A 83 1.31 12.76 1.04
C GLY A 83 -0.08 12.46 0.52
N THR A 84 -0.19 11.40 -0.29
CA THR A 84 -1.45 11.02 -0.90
C THR A 84 -2.20 10.03 -0.01
N PRO A 85 -3.44 10.35 0.43
CA PRO A 85 -4.25 9.42 1.20
C PRO A 85 -4.79 8.30 0.32
N ASP A 86 -4.72 7.08 0.82
CA ASP A 86 -5.49 5.96 0.29
C ASP A 86 -6.93 6.00 0.82
N ILE A 87 -7.76 6.77 0.13
CA ILE A 87 -9.16 7.00 0.49
C ILE A 87 -10.00 5.73 0.28
N GLN A 88 -9.65 4.92 -0.72
CA GLN A 88 -10.41 3.75 -1.13
C GLN A 88 -10.41 2.69 -0.03
N HIS A 89 -9.27 2.53 0.65
CA HIS A 89 -9.08 1.52 1.70
C HIS A 89 -9.07 2.13 3.12
N ALA A 90 -9.85 3.20 3.34
CA ALA A 90 -9.90 3.88 4.63
C ALA A 90 -10.55 3.01 5.73
N ALA A 91 -9.77 2.62 6.73
CA ALA A 91 -10.28 1.87 7.88
C ALA A 91 -10.98 2.81 8.86
N ARG A 92 -12.21 2.50 9.28
CA ARG A 92 -12.96 3.35 10.23
C ARG A 92 -13.26 2.59 11.50
N LEU A 93 -12.77 3.12 12.63
CA LEU A 93 -13.07 2.60 13.95
C LEU A 93 -14.01 3.57 14.66
N LYS A 94 -15.17 3.06 15.10
CA LYS A 94 -16.07 3.78 15.99
C LYS A 94 -15.87 3.27 17.42
N ALA A 95 -15.47 4.17 18.31
CA ALA A 95 -15.35 3.92 19.75
C ALA A 95 -16.17 4.97 20.49
N ASP A 96 -17.28 4.55 21.10
CA ASP A 96 -18.29 5.42 21.70
C ASP A 96 -18.81 6.47 20.70
N GLU A 97 -18.67 7.75 21.03
CA GLU A 97 -19.04 8.88 20.16
C GLU A 97 -17.94 9.25 19.17
N ARG A 98 -16.73 8.69 19.31
CA ARG A 98 -15.60 9.03 18.45
C ARG A 98 -15.49 8.11 17.24
N VAL A 99 -15.26 8.71 16.08
CA VAL A 99 -14.98 7.99 14.84
C VAL A 99 -13.58 8.35 14.38
N THR A 100 -12.66 7.40 14.36
CA THR A 100 -11.31 7.60 13.83
C THR A 100 -11.16 6.87 12.51
N SER A 101 -10.71 7.60 11.49
CA SER A 101 -10.36 7.04 10.18
C SER A 101 -8.85 6.84 10.10
N TYR A 102 -8.40 5.63 9.83
CA TYR A 102 -7.02 5.29 9.54
C TYR A 102 -6.84 5.23 8.03
N LEU A 103 -5.95 6.05 7.52
CA LEU A 103 -5.67 6.20 6.11
C LEU A 103 -4.22 5.78 5.90
N ARG A 104 -3.99 4.92 4.92
CA ARG A 104 -2.64 4.65 4.44
C ARG A 104 -2.17 5.85 3.62
N ILE A 105 -0.90 6.22 3.75
CA ILE A 105 -0.27 7.20 2.87
C ILE A 105 0.38 6.41 1.74
N VAL A 106 -0.07 6.62 0.50
CA VAL A 106 0.20 5.74 -0.64
C VAL A 106 1.69 5.55 -0.87
N GLU A 107 2.45 6.64 -0.82
CA GLU A 107 3.91 6.67 -1.03
C GLU A 107 4.66 5.88 0.04
N GLY A 108 4.12 5.83 1.26
CA GLY A 108 4.68 5.06 2.36
C GLY A 108 4.39 3.57 2.32
N GLY A 109 3.64 3.08 1.32
CA GLY A 109 3.23 1.69 1.25
C GLY A 109 2.47 1.30 2.52
N GLY A 110 2.97 0.29 3.22
CA GLY A 110 2.44 -0.14 4.51
C GLY A 110 3.18 0.40 5.73
N SER A 111 4.04 1.40 5.58
CA SER A 111 4.86 1.95 6.68
C SER A 111 4.41 3.34 7.15
N LEU A 112 3.50 4.02 6.45
CA LEU A 112 3.00 5.35 6.85
C LEU A 112 1.46 5.41 6.81
N PHE A 113 0.89 5.87 7.92
CA PHE A 113 -0.55 6.04 8.08
C PHE A 113 -0.89 7.38 8.76
N ALA A 114 -2.13 7.82 8.59
CA ALA A 114 -2.71 8.93 9.31
C ALA A 114 -4.00 8.48 10.03
N ALA A 115 -4.14 8.83 11.31
CA ALA A 115 -5.36 8.70 12.07
C ALA A 115 -6.05 10.06 12.16
N VAL A 116 -7.23 10.17 11.55
CA VAL A 116 -8.02 11.40 11.46
C VAL A 116 -9.28 11.24 12.29
N ASP A 117 -9.49 12.14 13.26
CA ASP A 117 -10.75 12.22 13.99
C ASP A 117 -11.87 12.76 13.07
N ARG A 118 -13.00 12.06 13.03
CA ARG A 118 -14.17 12.34 12.19
C ARG A 118 -15.43 12.58 13.04
N THR A 119 -15.28 12.89 14.32
CA THR A 119 -16.39 13.04 15.26
C THR A 119 -17.26 14.27 14.98
N GLU A 120 -16.66 15.42 14.62
CA GLU A 120 -17.38 16.70 14.48
C GLU A 120 -17.59 17.18 13.03
N ASN A 121 -16.95 16.57 12.02
CA ASN A 121 -17.07 17.02 10.63
C ASN A 121 -17.46 15.88 9.67
N SER A 122 -18.65 16.06 9.09
CA SER A 122 -19.27 15.28 8.03
C SER A 122 -18.95 15.83 6.63
N GLU A 123 -17.84 16.55 6.43
CA GLU A 123 -17.42 16.89 5.07
C GLU A 123 -16.86 15.63 4.37
N PRO A 124 -17.55 15.13 3.33
CA PRO A 124 -17.10 13.97 2.61
C PRO A 124 -15.92 14.39 1.74
N ASN A 125 -14.80 13.68 1.88
CA ASN A 125 -13.77 13.58 0.85
C ASN A 125 -12.86 14.79 0.58
N GLN A 126 -12.76 15.79 1.46
CA GLN A 126 -11.57 16.65 1.45
C GLN A 126 -10.47 15.95 2.25
N PHE A 127 -9.55 15.33 1.53
CA PHE A 127 -8.33 14.83 2.13
C PHE A 127 -7.23 15.80 1.75
N GLU A 128 -6.99 16.76 2.64
CA GLU A 128 -5.79 17.57 2.56
C GLU A 128 -4.62 16.59 2.65
N GLY A 129 -3.78 16.55 1.61
CA GLY A 129 -2.58 15.72 1.57
C GLY A 129 -1.49 16.27 2.49
N VAL A 130 -1.87 16.82 3.65
CA VAL A 130 -1.04 17.43 4.68
C VAL A 130 -1.52 16.89 6.01
N TYR A 131 -0.64 16.19 6.70
CA TYR A 131 -0.91 15.53 7.98
C TYR A 131 -0.03 16.16 9.04
N GLU A 132 -0.64 16.96 9.90
CA GLU A 132 0.04 17.57 11.04
C GLU A 132 -0.44 16.94 12.34
N GLY A 133 0.49 16.51 13.20
CA GLY A 133 0.15 15.93 14.48
C GLY A 133 1.24 15.08 15.10
N ARG A 134 0.83 14.18 15.99
CA ARG A 134 1.73 13.32 16.76
C ARG A 134 2.09 12.07 15.99
N MET A 135 3.37 11.88 15.70
CA MET A 135 3.89 10.67 15.09
C MET A 135 4.11 9.59 16.15
N ARG A 136 3.64 8.36 15.89
CA ARG A 136 3.78 7.21 16.79
C ARG A 136 4.10 5.95 16.01
N ARG A 137 4.96 5.11 16.56
CA ARG A 137 5.31 3.83 15.92
C ARG A 137 4.11 2.89 15.90
N LEU A 138 3.79 2.31 14.74
CA LEU A 138 2.61 1.46 14.52
C LEU A 138 2.55 0.31 15.51
N GLY A 139 3.61 -0.49 15.62
CA GLY A 139 3.64 -1.66 16.50
C GLY A 139 3.54 -1.36 18.00
N LYS A 140 3.66 -0.10 18.41
CA LYS A 140 3.45 0.34 19.82
C LYS A 140 2.02 0.77 20.11
N LEU A 141 1.18 0.89 19.09
CA LEU A 141 -0.22 1.27 19.25
C LEU A 141 -1.05 0.10 19.75
N ARG A 142 -1.93 0.36 20.73
CA ARG A 142 -2.89 -0.65 21.22
C ARG A 142 -3.78 -1.22 20.12
N MET A 143 -4.06 -0.41 19.11
CA MET A 143 -4.92 -0.70 17.95
C MET A 143 -4.18 -1.39 16.79
N TYR A 144 -2.87 -1.56 16.86
CA TYR A 144 -2.08 -2.18 15.79
C TYR A 144 -2.66 -3.50 15.28
N PRO A 145 -3.02 -4.48 16.14
CA PRO A 145 -3.55 -5.76 15.65
C PRO A 145 -4.83 -5.62 14.84
N TRP A 146 -5.66 -4.61 15.14
CA TRP A 146 -6.87 -4.33 14.38
C TRP A 146 -6.56 -3.66 13.04
N ILE A 147 -5.64 -2.68 13.01
CA ILE A 147 -5.19 -2.02 11.78
C ILE A 147 -4.58 -3.07 10.83
N GLU A 148 -3.65 -3.86 11.34
CA GLU A 148 -3.00 -4.95 10.60
C GLU A 148 -4.03 -5.94 10.05
N SER A 149 -4.95 -6.42 10.89
CA SER A 149 -6.00 -7.35 10.45
C SER A 149 -6.92 -6.75 9.38
N PHE A 150 -7.26 -5.45 9.48
CA PHE A 150 -8.12 -4.78 8.50
C PHE A 150 -7.41 -4.69 7.15
N PHE A 151 -6.20 -4.11 7.11
CA PHE A 151 -5.48 -3.89 5.86
C PHE A 151 -5.01 -5.19 5.20
N ASN A 152 -4.67 -6.22 5.98
CA ASN A 152 -4.38 -7.55 5.43
C ASN A 152 -5.63 -8.22 4.84
N ALA A 153 -6.82 -7.97 5.38
CA ALA A 153 -8.07 -8.50 4.85
C ALA A 153 -8.51 -7.83 3.54
N GLU A 154 -8.16 -6.55 3.35
CA GLU A 154 -8.40 -5.82 2.09
C GLU A 154 -7.52 -6.31 0.93
N ALA A 155 -6.46 -7.08 1.20
CA ALA A 155 -5.54 -7.63 0.20
C ALA A 155 -5.05 -6.55 -0.81
N ILE A 156 -4.62 -5.41 -0.26
CA ILE A 156 -4.19 -4.28 -1.09
C ILE A 156 -2.90 -4.64 -1.81
N VAL A 157 -2.92 -4.50 -3.13
CA VAL A 157 -1.76 -4.69 -3.99
C VAL A 157 -1.24 -3.36 -4.51
N GLN A 158 0.08 -3.19 -4.48
CA GLN A 158 0.78 -2.11 -5.15
C GLN A 158 1.35 -2.62 -6.47
N GLY A 159 0.90 -2.02 -7.58
CA GLY A 159 1.45 -2.30 -8.90
C GLY A 159 2.74 -1.51 -9.12
N HIS A 160 3.78 -2.21 -9.56
CA HIS A 160 5.04 -1.64 -9.99
C HIS A 160 5.26 -1.98 -11.46
N GLU A 161 5.79 -1.02 -12.22
CA GLU A 161 6.03 -1.17 -13.66
C GLU A 161 7.51 -0.94 -13.96
N ALA A 162 8.11 -1.90 -14.66
CA ALA A 162 9.46 -1.84 -15.19
C ALA A 162 9.41 -1.89 -16.72
N ASP A 163 10.41 -1.29 -17.36
CA ASP A 163 10.55 -1.33 -18.81
C ASP A 163 11.28 -2.60 -19.29
N SER A 164 11.33 -2.77 -20.62
CA SER A 164 12.01 -3.90 -21.25
C SER A 164 13.50 -3.95 -20.91
N ALA A 165 14.19 -2.79 -20.91
CA ALA A 165 15.62 -2.72 -20.67
C ALA A 165 15.99 -3.19 -19.24
N THR A 166 15.19 -2.77 -18.26
CA THR A 166 15.33 -3.19 -16.86
C THR A 166 15.13 -4.69 -16.74
N LEU A 167 14.07 -5.26 -17.33
CA LEU A 167 13.84 -6.71 -17.29
C LEU A 167 15.00 -7.49 -17.92
N MET A 168 15.48 -7.08 -19.09
CA MET A 168 16.56 -7.78 -19.80
C MET A 168 17.90 -7.67 -19.07
N THR A 169 18.13 -6.57 -18.35
CA THR A 169 19.30 -6.39 -17.47
C THR A 169 19.18 -7.28 -16.24
N ALA A 170 18.04 -7.26 -15.56
CA ALA A 170 17.77 -8.10 -14.40
C ALA A 170 17.90 -9.61 -14.70
N LEU A 171 17.47 -10.03 -15.89
CA LEU A 171 17.64 -11.41 -16.35
C LEU A 171 19.09 -11.77 -16.66
N ALA A 172 19.90 -10.82 -17.16
CA ALA A 172 21.31 -11.05 -17.43
C ALA A 172 22.16 -11.09 -16.15
N GLU A 173 21.82 -10.27 -15.18
CA GLU A 173 22.50 -10.16 -13.88
C GLU A 173 21.95 -11.14 -12.83
N ARG A 174 20.97 -11.96 -13.22
CA ARG A 174 20.27 -12.88 -12.33
C ARG A 174 21.25 -13.79 -11.61
N SER A 175 21.28 -13.65 -10.29
CA SER A 175 22.06 -14.50 -9.38
C SER A 175 21.15 -15.07 -8.29
N GLY A 176 21.05 -16.41 -8.28
CA GLY A 176 20.20 -17.15 -7.35
C GLY A 176 18.71 -17.15 -7.70
N ALA A 177 17.87 -17.33 -6.68
CA ALA A 177 16.42 -17.34 -6.81
C ALA A 177 15.86 -15.91 -6.76
N GLY A 178 15.19 -15.49 -7.84
CA GLY A 178 14.56 -14.18 -7.99
C GLY A 178 15.22 -13.23 -9.00
N LEU A 179 14.50 -12.14 -9.31
CA LEU A 179 14.90 -11.04 -10.18
C LEU A 179 14.94 -9.74 -9.39
N SER A 180 15.95 -8.91 -9.63
CA SER A 180 16.00 -7.53 -9.11
C SER A 180 15.50 -6.58 -10.19
N LEU A 181 14.29 -6.05 -10.04
CA LEU A 181 13.67 -5.11 -10.98
C LEU A 181 13.64 -3.72 -10.37
N THR A 182 14.02 -2.71 -11.15
CA THR A 182 13.86 -1.31 -10.78
C THR A 182 12.61 -0.76 -11.48
N ASP A 183 11.68 -0.18 -10.72
CA ASP A 183 10.50 0.43 -11.33
C ASP A 183 10.80 1.80 -11.96
N ALA A 184 9.79 2.38 -12.60
CA ALA A 184 9.88 3.71 -13.22
C ALA A 184 10.26 4.84 -12.23
N ASP A 185 10.01 4.64 -10.94
CA ASP A 185 10.36 5.60 -9.87
C ASP A 185 11.78 5.38 -9.33
N GLY A 186 12.54 4.45 -9.90
CA GLY A 186 13.92 4.14 -9.49
C GLY A 186 14.02 3.22 -8.26
N LYS A 187 12.90 2.70 -7.76
CA LYS A 187 12.89 1.81 -6.60
C LYS A 187 13.17 0.38 -7.04
N THR A 188 14.13 -0.25 -6.38
CA THR A 188 14.54 -1.62 -6.70
C THR A 188 13.82 -2.63 -5.81
N PHE A 189 13.24 -3.63 -6.45
CA PHE A 189 12.50 -4.72 -5.82
C PHE A 189 13.13 -6.04 -6.17
N ARG A 190 13.22 -6.92 -5.19
CA ARG A 190 13.50 -8.34 -5.43
C ARG A 190 12.17 -9.07 -5.60
N VAL A 191 11.97 -9.64 -6.78
CA VAL A 191 10.85 -10.50 -7.14
C VAL A 191 11.30 -11.95 -7.02
N ALA A 192 10.62 -12.76 -6.22
CA ALA A 192 10.92 -14.18 -6.06
C ALA A 192 10.52 -14.99 -7.31
N ASP A 193 11.07 -16.20 -7.48
CA ASP A 193 10.85 -17.00 -8.70
C ASP A 193 9.41 -17.47 -8.89
N ASP A 194 8.67 -17.61 -7.80
CA ASP A 194 7.27 -17.99 -7.76
C ASP A 194 6.31 -16.80 -7.85
N GLU A 195 6.79 -15.57 -7.62
CA GLU A 195 5.98 -14.36 -7.78
C GLU A 195 5.64 -14.12 -9.25
N ARG A 196 4.40 -13.68 -9.50
CA ARG A 196 3.87 -13.52 -10.86
C ARG A 196 4.20 -12.15 -11.43
N LEU A 197 4.64 -12.15 -12.69
CA LEU A 197 4.85 -11.00 -13.53
C LEU A 197 3.80 -10.97 -14.64
N SER A 198 3.34 -9.78 -14.98
CA SER A 198 2.57 -9.49 -16.18
C SER A 198 3.49 -8.86 -17.21
N VAL A 199 3.74 -9.57 -18.31
CA VAL A 199 4.58 -9.07 -19.42
C VAL A 199 3.68 -8.68 -20.57
N ALA A 200 3.57 -7.38 -20.82
CA ALA A 200 2.82 -6.82 -21.92
C ALA A 200 3.72 -6.67 -23.16
N VAL A 201 3.27 -7.25 -24.27
CA VAL A 201 4.03 -7.33 -25.52
C VAL A 201 3.19 -6.73 -26.64
N GLU A 202 3.80 -5.80 -27.38
CA GLU A 202 3.24 -5.29 -28.63
C GLU A 202 3.65 -6.22 -29.77
N LEU A 203 2.67 -6.80 -30.45
CA LEU A 203 2.93 -7.70 -31.57
C LEU A 203 3.05 -6.88 -32.86
N PRO A 204 3.97 -7.25 -33.78
CA PRO A 204 4.15 -6.52 -35.03
C PRO A 204 2.96 -6.64 -35.98
N ASP A 205 2.11 -7.64 -35.77
CA ASP A 205 0.98 -7.96 -36.62
C ASP A 205 -0.28 -7.18 -36.18
N VAL A 206 -1.13 -6.85 -37.15
CA VAL A 206 -2.43 -6.21 -36.91
C VAL A 206 -3.54 -7.22 -37.09
N GLN A 207 -4.63 -7.02 -36.36
CA GLN A 207 -5.87 -7.75 -36.55
C GLN A 207 -6.73 -6.99 -37.57
N LEU A 208 -7.00 -7.64 -38.69
CA LEU A 208 -7.95 -7.16 -39.69
C LEU A 208 -9.33 -7.74 -39.35
N GLN A 209 -10.30 -6.85 -39.11
CA GLN A 209 -11.70 -7.23 -38.98
C GLN A 209 -12.43 -6.83 -40.25
N LEU A 210 -13.07 -7.77 -40.94
CA LEU A 210 -13.82 -7.52 -42.16
C LEU A 210 -15.29 -7.87 -41.93
N GLY A 211 -16.17 -6.88 -41.97
CA GLY A 211 -17.58 -7.02 -41.65
C GLY A 211 -18.31 -7.98 -42.59
N ARG A 212 -19.08 -8.94 -42.05
CA ARG A 212 -19.79 -9.96 -42.83
C ARG A 212 -20.93 -9.39 -43.68
N SER A 213 -21.44 -8.21 -43.35
CA SER A 213 -22.43 -7.50 -44.18
C SER A 213 -21.79 -6.91 -45.43
N SER A 214 -20.54 -6.44 -45.35
CA SER A 214 -19.79 -5.93 -46.49
C SER A 214 -19.12 -7.04 -47.30
N PHE A 215 -18.55 -8.05 -46.62
CA PHE A 215 -17.89 -9.20 -47.22
C PHE A 215 -18.77 -10.44 -47.05
N LYS A 216 -19.53 -10.82 -48.08
CA LYS A 216 -20.57 -11.86 -47.97
C LYS A 216 -20.06 -13.27 -47.65
N SER A 217 -18.77 -13.55 -47.81
CA SER A 217 -18.17 -14.87 -47.54
C SER A 217 -16.74 -14.77 -47.03
N LYS A 218 -16.26 -15.81 -46.32
CA LYS A 218 -14.86 -15.93 -45.87
C LYS A 218 -13.90 -15.79 -47.06
N ARG A 219 -14.20 -16.43 -48.18
CA ARG A 219 -13.38 -16.37 -49.41
C ARG A 219 -13.28 -14.96 -49.97
N ALA A 220 -14.38 -14.18 -49.97
CA ALA A 220 -14.35 -12.80 -50.46
C ALA A 220 -13.54 -11.89 -49.53
N ALA A 221 -13.70 -12.07 -48.21
CA ALA A 221 -12.91 -11.34 -47.22
C ALA A 221 -11.41 -11.69 -47.33
N GLU A 222 -11.09 -12.97 -47.49
CA GLU A 222 -9.71 -13.43 -47.65
C GLU A 222 -9.08 -12.94 -48.96
N ALA A 223 -9.83 -12.90 -50.06
CA ALA A 223 -9.35 -12.31 -51.31
C ALA A 223 -9.01 -10.82 -51.15
N ALA A 224 -9.86 -10.04 -50.45
CA ALA A 224 -9.57 -8.64 -50.17
C ALA A 224 -8.32 -8.45 -49.31
N VAL A 225 -8.08 -9.35 -48.34
CA VAL A 225 -6.83 -9.35 -47.55
C VAL A 225 -5.63 -9.74 -48.39
N ALA A 226 -5.76 -10.74 -49.27
CA ALA A 226 -4.68 -11.16 -50.16
C ALA A 226 -4.29 -10.05 -51.17
N ASP A 227 -5.25 -9.27 -51.67
CA ASP A 227 -5.05 -8.14 -52.57
C ASP A 227 -4.26 -6.99 -51.93
N LEU A 228 -4.11 -6.97 -50.60
CA LEU A 228 -3.24 -6.02 -49.91
C LEU A 228 -1.75 -6.26 -50.24
N GLY A 229 -1.38 -7.48 -50.62
CA GLY A 229 0.01 -7.85 -50.96
C GLY A 229 0.93 -7.96 -49.74
N VAL A 230 0.36 -8.11 -48.53
CA VAL A 230 1.12 -8.24 -47.27
C VAL A 230 1.02 -9.67 -46.73
N PRO A 231 2.04 -10.16 -46.00
CA PRO A 231 1.94 -11.45 -45.30
C PRO A 231 0.75 -11.46 -44.36
N TYR A 232 -0.11 -12.48 -44.46
CA TYR A 232 -1.30 -12.62 -43.64
C TYR A 232 -1.51 -14.06 -43.15
N PHE A 233 -2.29 -14.19 -42.09
CA PHE A 233 -2.77 -15.45 -41.52
C PHE A 233 -4.29 -15.41 -41.45
N ALA A 234 -4.93 -16.45 -41.99
CA ALA A 234 -6.38 -16.66 -41.93
C ALA A 234 -6.68 -17.81 -40.95
N PRO A 235 -7.23 -17.52 -39.76
CA PRO A 235 -7.71 -18.56 -38.86
C PRO A 235 -8.70 -19.50 -39.58
N GLU A 236 -8.53 -20.81 -39.36
CA GLU A 236 -9.43 -21.83 -39.90
C GLU A 236 -10.86 -21.60 -39.38
N GLU A 237 -10.99 -21.48 -38.05
CA GLU A 237 -12.23 -21.19 -37.35
C GLU A 237 -12.52 -19.69 -37.28
N GLN A 238 -13.76 -19.31 -37.64
CA GLN A 238 -14.24 -17.92 -37.64
C GLN A 238 -15.46 -17.81 -36.73
N LYS A 239 -15.22 -17.67 -35.42
CA LYS A 239 -16.27 -17.74 -34.38
C LYS A 239 -17.15 -16.49 -34.28
N ASN A 240 -16.66 -15.33 -34.73
CA ASN A 240 -17.40 -14.08 -34.62
C ASN A 240 -18.51 -14.01 -35.69
N SER A 241 -19.72 -13.65 -35.28
CA SER A 241 -20.91 -13.55 -36.16
C SER A 241 -21.01 -12.25 -36.94
N SER A 242 -20.28 -11.20 -36.54
CA SER A 242 -20.31 -9.87 -37.16
C SER A 242 -19.22 -9.69 -38.22
N PHE A 243 -18.01 -10.22 -37.98
CA PHE A 243 -16.88 -10.04 -38.90
C PHE A 243 -16.05 -11.32 -39.10
N TYR A 244 -15.26 -11.33 -40.16
CA TYR A 244 -14.13 -12.24 -40.34
C TYR A 244 -12.88 -11.64 -39.74
N LYS A 245 -12.06 -12.48 -39.13
CA LYS A 245 -10.82 -12.10 -38.47
C LYS A 245 -9.64 -12.63 -39.29
N PHE A 246 -8.70 -11.75 -39.59
CA PHE A 246 -7.40 -12.09 -40.16
C PHE A 246 -6.30 -11.38 -39.38
N TYR A 247 -5.06 -11.84 -39.55
CA TYR A 247 -3.89 -11.17 -39.03
C TYR A 247 -2.95 -10.85 -40.18
N ALA A 248 -2.35 -9.67 -40.18
CA ALA A 248 -1.45 -9.24 -41.26
C ALA A 248 -0.26 -8.47 -40.71
N ARG A 249 0.88 -8.53 -41.41
CA ARG A 249 2.06 -7.74 -41.08
C ARG A 249 2.03 -6.43 -41.83
N VAL A 250 1.65 -5.37 -41.13
CA VAL A 250 1.44 -4.03 -41.70
C VAL A 250 2.23 -2.99 -40.89
N PRO A 251 3.18 -2.27 -41.50
CA PRO A 251 3.89 -1.16 -40.85
C PRO A 251 2.90 -0.14 -40.27
N ALA A 252 3.20 0.43 -39.10
CA ALA A 252 2.31 1.37 -38.42
C ALA A 252 1.91 2.57 -39.31
N SER A 253 2.83 3.07 -40.13
CA SER A 253 2.61 4.15 -41.10
C SER A 253 1.64 3.81 -42.23
N GLU A 254 1.44 2.52 -42.53
CA GLU A 254 0.60 2.05 -43.65
C GLU A 254 -0.79 1.59 -43.21
N ARG A 255 -1.03 1.42 -41.91
CA ARG A 255 -2.28 0.87 -41.36
C ARG A 255 -3.53 1.63 -41.83
N GLY A 256 -3.49 2.96 -41.79
CA GLY A 256 -4.62 3.79 -42.26
C GLY A 256 -4.86 3.69 -43.77
N SER A 257 -3.80 3.53 -44.57
CA SER A 257 -3.94 3.32 -46.02
C SER A 257 -4.52 1.94 -46.34
N ILE A 258 -4.10 0.90 -45.60
CA ILE A 258 -4.68 -0.44 -45.73
C ILE A 258 -6.16 -0.44 -45.34
N GLU A 259 -6.53 0.21 -44.24
CA GLU A 259 -7.94 0.34 -43.85
C GLU A 259 -8.74 1.02 -44.95
N GLY A 260 -8.24 2.15 -45.48
CA GLY A 260 -8.85 2.88 -46.58
C GLY A 260 -9.10 2.01 -47.82
N ARG A 261 -8.11 1.20 -48.22
CA ARG A 261 -8.23 0.26 -49.35
C ARG A 261 -9.26 -0.85 -49.09
N LEU A 262 -9.35 -1.35 -47.86
CA LEU A 262 -10.32 -2.38 -47.49
C LEU A 262 -11.77 -1.86 -47.47
N VAL A 263 -11.96 -0.56 -47.20
CA VAL A 263 -13.29 0.06 -47.17
C VAL A 263 -13.69 0.77 -48.46
N GLU A 264 -12.77 0.88 -49.41
CA GLU A 264 -13.01 1.54 -50.68
C GLU A 264 -14.19 0.90 -51.44
N GLY A 265 -15.16 1.73 -51.83
CA GLY A 265 -16.35 1.28 -52.55
C GLY A 265 -17.40 0.54 -51.71
N LEU A 266 -17.23 0.47 -50.38
CA LEU A 266 -18.25 -0.10 -49.49
C LEU A 266 -19.25 0.97 -49.03
N GLU A 267 -20.54 0.60 -49.01
CA GLU A 267 -21.57 1.39 -48.34
C GLU A 267 -21.50 1.14 -46.83
N LEU A 268 -21.18 2.18 -46.07
CA LEU A 268 -21.10 2.14 -44.61
C LEU A 268 -22.36 2.77 -43.99
N PRO A 269 -22.91 2.18 -42.92
CA PRO A 269 -24.02 2.76 -42.20
C PRO A 269 -23.61 4.07 -41.50
N GLU A 270 -24.58 4.97 -41.27
CA GLU A 270 -24.34 6.23 -40.54
C GLU A 270 -23.86 6.02 -39.10
N ARG A 271 -24.14 4.84 -38.51
CA ARG A 271 -23.72 4.47 -37.16
C ARG A 271 -22.68 3.35 -37.21
N PRO A 272 -21.60 3.40 -36.40
CA PRO A 272 -20.61 2.35 -36.36
C PRO A 272 -21.22 0.97 -36.04
N ASP A 273 -20.97 0.00 -36.92
CA ASP A 273 -21.36 -1.40 -36.76
C ASP A 273 -20.22 -2.29 -37.27
N ALA A 274 -19.71 -3.18 -36.40
CA ALA A 274 -18.61 -4.09 -36.72
C ALA A 274 -18.95 -5.10 -37.85
N SER A 275 -20.22 -5.20 -38.22
CA SER A 275 -20.69 -6.03 -39.34
C SER A 275 -20.44 -5.39 -40.70
N TYR A 276 -20.13 -4.09 -40.75
CA TYR A 276 -19.88 -3.32 -41.98
C TYR A 276 -18.45 -2.80 -42.03
N GLY A 277 -17.91 -2.68 -43.24
CA GLY A 277 -16.58 -2.14 -43.49
C GLY A 277 -15.45 -3.07 -43.06
N ALA A 278 -14.30 -2.46 -42.76
CA ALA A 278 -13.13 -3.12 -42.25
C ALA A 278 -12.42 -2.24 -41.20
N ALA A 279 -11.71 -2.87 -40.27
CA ALA A 279 -10.92 -2.17 -39.26
C ALA A 279 -9.54 -2.81 -39.11
N VAL A 280 -8.51 -1.99 -38.94
CA VAL A 280 -7.13 -2.42 -38.73
C VAL A 280 -6.72 -2.11 -37.28
N LEU A 281 -6.69 -3.15 -36.44
CA LEU A 281 -6.45 -3.00 -35.01
C LEU A 281 -5.03 -3.46 -34.62
N PRO A 282 -4.26 -2.70 -33.83
CA PRO A 282 -3.00 -3.19 -33.28
C PRO A 282 -3.26 -4.40 -32.38
N THR A 283 -2.33 -5.35 -32.36
CA THR A 283 -2.42 -6.51 -31.47
C THR A 283 -1.40 -6.44 -30.35
N SER A 284 -1.83 -6.86 -29.17
CA SER A 284 -0.97 -7.00 -28.00
C SER A 284 -1.28 -8.32 -27.30
N ALA A 285 -0.31 -8.81 -26.54
CA ALA A 285 -0.42 -10.00 -25.74
C ALA A 285 0.10 -9.69 -24.34
N THR A 286 -0.64 -10.13 -23.33
CA THR A 286 -0.20 -10.05 -21.94
C THR A 286 -0.03 -11.46 -21.40
N TYR A 287 1.17 -11.75 -20.92
CA TYR A 287 1.51 -13.03 -20.33
C TYR A 287 1.61 -12.89 -18.81
N PHE A 288 0.92 -13.76 -18.06
CA PHE A 288 0.95 -13.78 -16.60
C PHE A 288 1.71 -15.02 -16.11
N LEU A 289 2.97 -14.86 -15.74
CA LEU A 289 3.85 -15.99 -15.46
C LEU A 289 4.79 -15.75 -14.26
N PRO A 290 5.24 -16.81 -13.57
CA PRO A 290 6.22 -16.67 -12.49
C PRO A 290 7.55 -16.10 -13.02
N ALA A 291 8.22 -15.25 -12.23
CA ALA A 291 9.52 -14.66 -12.61
C ALA A 291 10.58 -15.73 -12.92
N GLY A 292 10.54 -16.88 -12.23
CA GLY A 292 11.43 -18.01 -12.47
C GLY A 292 11.27 -18.67 -13.84
N SER A 293 10.15 -18.43 -14.51
CA SER A 293 9.87 -18.98 -15.84
C SER A 293 10.36 -18.11 -17.00
N LEU A 294 10.92 -16.93 -16.68
CA LEU A 294 11.58 -16.02 -17.61
C LEU A 294 13.08 -16.29 -17.67
N ALA A 295 13.62 -16.27 -18.89
CA ALA A 295 15.03 -16.30 -19.18
C ALA A 295 15.36 -15.32 -20.31
N ARG A 296 16.63 -14.96 -20.42
CA ARG A 296 17.16 -14.19 -21.53
C ARG A 296 17.99 -15.09 -22.43
N ASP A 297 17.84 -14.91 -23.74
CA ASP A 297 18.71 -15.48 -24.76
C ASP A 297 19.06 -14.41 -25.80
N GLY A 298 20.28 -13.88 -25.76
CA GLY A 298 20.67 -12.73 -26.56
C GLY A 298 19.77 -11.52 -26.31
N ASP A 299 19.08 -11.06 -27.34
CA ASP A 299 18.12 -9.94 -27.30
C ASP A 299 16.66 -10.40 -27.23
N GLU A 300 16.43 -11.68 -26.92
CA GLU A 300 15.11 -12.28 -26.78
C GLU A 300 14.79 -12.60 -25.33
N LEU A 301 13.54 -12.33 -24.97
CA LEU A 301 12.90 -12.88 -23.79
C LEU A 301 12.39 -14.27 -24.11
N VAL A 302 12.81 -15.24 -23.30
CA VAL A 302 12.36 -16.61 -23.36
C VAL A 302 11.43 -16.86 -22.18
N LEU A 303 10.18 -17.21 -22.46
CA LEU A 303 9.20 -17.55 -21.43
C LEU A 303 8.74 -19.00 -21.57
N THR A 304 8.51 -19.65 -20.43
CA THR A 304 7.87 -20.98 -20.42
C THR A 304 6.37 -20.81 -20.62
N TYR A 305 5.85 -21.31 -21.73
CA TYR A 305 4.50 -20.98 -22.18
C TYR A 305 3.41 -21.80 -21.44
N GLY A 306 3.71 -23.05 -21.09
CA GLY A 306 2.80 -23.92 -20.31
C GLY A 306 1.42 -24.06 -20.96
N ASP A 307 0.37 -23.95 -20.13
CA ASP A 307 -1.04 -24.06 -20.54
C ASP A 307 -1.66 -22.72 -20.95
N SER A 308 -0.84 -21.71 -21.23
CA SER A 308 -1.32 -20.38 -21.65
C SER A 308 -2.12 -20.47 -22.96
N THR A 309 -3.19 -19.69 -23.04
CA THR A 309 -3.99 -19.51 -24.27
C THR A 309 -3.73 -18.15 -24.94
N THR A 310 -2.82 -17.34 -24.39
CA THR A 310 -2.43 -16.03 -24.91
C THR A 310 -1.78 -16.15 -26.28
N SER A 311 -2.15 -15.32 -27.26
CA SER A 311 -1.59 -15.40 -28.61
C SER A 311 -0.06 -15.40 -28.62
N ARG A 312 0.53 -16.39 -29.31
CA ARG A 312 1.99 -16.54 -29.51
C ARG A 312 2.58 -15.54 -30.50
N GLY A 313 1.72 -14.78 -31.18
CA GLY A 313 2.09 -13.95 -32.34
C GLY A 313 2.43 -14.79 -33.57
N TYR A 314 2.86 -14.10 -34.63
CA TYR A 314 3.16 -14.73 -35.91
C TYR A 314 4.60 -14.45 -36.37
N GLU A 315 5.09 -15.34 -37.22
CA GLU A 315 6.34 -15.22 -37.95
C GLU A 315 6.06 -15.30 -39.46
N VAL A 316 6.88 -14.63 -40.26
CA VAL A 316 6.75 -14.70 -41.72
C VAL A 316 7.53 -15.92 -42.20
N LYS A 317 6.84 -16.87 -42.83
CA LYS A 317 7.42 -18.04 -43.51
C LYS A 317 6.87 -18.12 -44.92
N ASP A 318 7.76 -18.18 -45.90
CA ASP A 318 7.42 -18.28 -47.33
C ASP A 318 6.40 -17.23 -47.79
N GLY A 319 6.48 -16.01 -47.25
CA GLY A 319 5.59 -14.90 -47.57
C GLY A 319 4.22 -14.92 -46.88
N ALA A 320 3.92 -15.93 -46.06
CA ALA A 320 2.71 -16.01 -45.25
C ALA A 320 3.01 -15.80 -43.76
N LEU A 321 2.00 -15.42 -42.97
CA LEU A 321 2.12 -15.47 -41.52
C LEU A 321 1.77 -16.88 -41.02
N VAL A 322 2.65 -17.43 -40.22
CA VAL A 322 2.46 -18.69 -39.50
C VAL A 322 2.55 -18.41 -38.01
N GLU A 323 1.71 -19.06 -37.21
CA GLU A 323 1.75 -18.88 -35.77
C GLU A 323 3.12 -19.33 -35.22
N ARG A 324 3.70 -18.54 -34.31
CA ARG A 324 5.04 -18.81 -33.79
C ARG A 324 5.09 -20.16 -33.09
N ALA A 325 6.07 -20.97 -33.47
CA ALA A 325 6.31 -22.27 -32.85
C ALA A 325 6.80 -22.12 -31.41
N LEU A 326 6.50 -23.12 -30.58
CA LEU A 326 7.10 -23.26 -29.26
C LEU A 326 8.31 -24.18 -29.36
N GLU A 327 9.46 -23.73 -28.85
CA GLU A 327 10.68 -24.54 -28.81
C GLU A 327 10.80 -25.16 -27.43
N ASN A 328 10.58 -26.48 -27.33
CA ASN A 328 10.55 -27.20 -26.06
C ASN A 328 9.59 -26.57 -25.02
N GLY A 329 8.42 -26.13 -25.48
CA GLY A 329 7.40 -25.48 -24.64
C GLY A 329 7.73 -24.03 -24.25
N LYS A 330 8.77 -23.44 -24.84
CA LYS A 330 9.16 -22.04 -24.61
C LYS A 330 8.78 -21.16 -25.80
N LEU A 331 8.34 -19.95 -25.50
CA LEU A 331 8.09 -18.89 -26.47
C LEU A 331 9.24 -17.89 -26.42
N ARG A 332 9.78 -17.56 -27.58
CA ARG A 332 10.81 -16.52 -27.75
C ARG A 332 10.16 -15.24 -28.27
N LEU A 333 10.48 -14.11 -27.65
CA LEU A 333 9.94 -12.79 -27.99
C LEU A 333 11.10 -11.78 -28.07
N PRO A 334 11.17 -10.93 -29.10
CA PRO A 334 12.16 -9.86 -29.14
C PRO A 334 11.99 -8.91 -27.95
N ALA A 335 13.08 -8.52 -27.29
CA ALA A 335 13.02 -7.57 -26.18
C ALA A 335 12.37 -6.23 -26.57
N ALA A 336 12.60 -5.78 -27.82
CA ALA A 336 12.00 -4.57 -28.35
C ALA A 336 10.46 -4.63 -28.48
N ALA A 337 9.86 -5.83 -28.45
CA ALA A 337 8.42 -6.01 -28.46
C ALA A 337 7.80 -5.88 -27.05
N ILE A 338 8.60 -5.97 -25.98
CA ILE A 338 8.12 -5.85 -24.61
C ILE A 338 7.83 -4.37 -24.35
N ARG A 339 6.56 -4.07 -24.08
CA ARG A 339 6.11 -2.72 -23.79
C ARG A 339 6.27 -2.39 -22.31
N SER A 340 5.86 -3.32 -21.45
CA SER A 340 6.02 -3.17 -20.02
C SER A 340 5.96 -4.49 -19.27
N VAL A 341 6.52 -4.45 -18.07
CA VAL A 341 6.57 -5.57 -17.14
C VAL A 341 5.99 -5.07 -15.83
N ARG A 342 4.84 -5.60 -15.45
CA ARG A 342 4.17 -5.24 -14.21
C ARG A 342 4.29 -6.37 -13.20
N PHE A 343 4.53 -6.00 -11.95
CA PHE A 343 4.43 -6.89 -10.82
C PHE A 343 3.59 -6.25 -9.74
N GLU A 344 2.91 -7.09 -8.98
CA GLU A 344 2.05 -6.66 -7.88
C GLU A 344 2.65 -7.15 -6.58
N ARG A 345 2.70 -6.28 -5.59
CA ARG A 345 3.19 -6.62 -4.26
C ARG A 345 2.10 -6.35 -3.24
N ASP A 346 1.91 -7.32 -2.36
CA ASP A 346 1.01 -7.15 -1.23
C ASP A 346 1.56 -6.07 -0.30
N VAL A 347 0.66 -5.16 0.09
CA VAL A 347 0.97 -4.10 1.05
C VAL A 347 0.61 -4.61 2.45
N HIS A 348 1.64 -4.95 3.22
CA HIS A 348 1.49 -5.31 4.62
C HIS A 348 1.76 -4.13 5.54
N VAL A 349 0.98 -4.02 6.62
CA VAL A 349 1.22 -3.02 7.68
C VAL A 349 2.54 -3.37 8.37
N ASP A 350 3.52 -2.48 8.26
CA ASP A 350 4.83 -2.64 8.87
C ASP A 350 4.79 -2.20 10.34
N PRO A 351 5.04 -3.07 11.33
CA PRO A 351 5.04 -2.68 12.74
C PRO A 351 6.09 -1.64 13.08
N ASN A 352 7.16 -1.52 12.28
CA ASN A 352 8.19 -0.50 12.46
C ASN A 352 7.84 0.84 11.83
N GLY A 353 6.79 0.88 10.99
CA GLY A 353 6.26 2.11 10.41
C GLY A 353 5.61 3.03 11.43
N TYR A 354 5.00 4.12 10.95
CA TYR A 354 4.44 5.16 11.79
C TYR A 354 3.02 5.55 11.41
N LEU A 355 2.30 6.03 12.42
CA LEU A 355 0.98 6.64 12.34
C LEU A 355 1.07 8.08 12.85
N ILE A 356 0.53 9.02 12.08
CA ILE A 356 0.31 10.40 12.53
C ILE A 356 -1.10 10.52 13.11
N THR A 357 -1.24 10.80 14.39
CA THR A 357 -2.53 11.23 14.97
C THR A 357 -2.75 12.70 14.60
N VAL A 358 -3.57 12.93 13.58
CA VAL A 358 -3.79 14.26 13.00
C VAL A 358 -4.52 15.16 13.98
N GLY A 359 -4.04 16.39 14.13
CA GLY A 359 -4.59 17.41 15.04
C GLY A 359 -4.12 17.28 16.50
N GLU A 360 -3.35 16.24 16.84
CA GLU A 360 -2.78 16.11 18.19
C GLU A 360 -1.54 17.01 18.33
N THR A 361 -1.66 18.12 19.05
CA THR A 361 -0.56 19.08 19.28
C THR A 361 0.04 18.92 20.68
N PRO A 362 1.30 19.33 20.94
CA PRO A 362 1.89 19.28 22.28
C PRO A 362 1.05 19.99 23.35
N SER A 363 0.44 21.13 23.01
CA SER A 363 -0.40 21.91 23.93
C SER A 363 -1.72 21.22 24.27
N SER A 364 -2.24 20.36 23.39
CA SER A 364 -3.44 19.54 23.67
C SER A 364 -3.23 18.55 24.83
N GLN A 365 -1.97 18.19 25.12
CA GLN A 365 -1.60 17.24 26.17
C GLN A 365 -1.37 17.89 27.55
N TRP A 366 -1.98 19.05 27.84
CA TRP A 366 -1.78 19.78 29.10
C TRP A 366 -2.16 18.98 30.37
N MET A 367 -3.03 17.97 30.27
CA MET A 367 -3.35 17.09 31.40
C MET A 367 -2.21 16.12 31.75
N ALA A 368 -1.35 15.78 30.78
CA ALA A 368 -0.23 14.87 30.97
C ALA A 368 0.75 15.33 32.07
N PRO A 369 1.29 16.57 32.07
CA PRO A 369 2.17 17.05 33.15
C PRO A 369 1.47 17.14 34.51
N LEU A 370 0.17 17.46 34.56
CA LEU A 370 -0.57 17.52 35.83
C LEU A 370 -0.71 16.13 36.45
N MET A 371 -1.13 15.16 35.65
CA MET A 371 -1.29 13.77 36.10
C MET A 371 0.07 13.17 36.44
N TRP A 372 1.09 13.36 35.60
CA TRP A 372 2.44 12.85 35.82
C TRP A 372 3.06 13.46 37.10
N GLY A 373 2.93 14.78 37.28
CA GLY A 373 3.38 15.48 38.48
C GLY A 373 2.66 15.01 39.76
N THR A 374 1.36 14.75 39.67
CA THR A 374 0.57 14.22 40.80
C THR A 374 1.06 12.84 41.23
N VAL A 375 1.25 11.93 40.26
CA VAL A 375 1.80 10.59 40.55
C VAL A 375 3.21 10.69 41.11
N LEU A 376 4.06 11.59 40.56
CA LEU A 376 5.42 11.81 41.05
C LEU A 376 5.43 12.26 42.50
N MET A 377 4.56 13.20 42.88
CA MET A 377 4.43 13.64 44.27
C MET A 377 4.03 12.50 45.21
N VAL A 378 3.06 11.66 44.81
CA VAL A 378 2.64 10.49 45.61
C VAL A 378 3.79 9.50 45.76
N VAL A 379 4.49 9.17 44.68
CA VAL A 379 5.65 8.26 44.71
C VAL A 379 6.74 8.82 45.62
N GLY A 380 7.10 10.10 45.46
CA GLY A 380 8.09 10.78 46.28
C GLY A 380 7.74 10.76 47.77
N TRP A 381 6.48 11.01 48.11
CA TRP A 381 6.01 10.95 49.50
C TRP A 381 6.15 9.55 50.12
N ASN A 382 5.76 8.51 49.39
CA ASN A 382 5.86 7.13 49.87
C ASN A 382 7.33 6.67 50.00
N LEU A 383 8.20 7.04 49.06
CA LEU A 383 9.64 6.75 49.15
C LEU A 383 10.28 7.46 50.35
N LEU A 384 9.92 8.72 50.62
CA LEU A 384 10.39 9.44 51.81
C LEU A 384 9.91 8.78 53.11
N SER A 385 8.65 8.33 53.16
CA SER A 385 8.09 7.57 54.29
C SER A 385 8.89 6.29 54.56
N LEU A 386 9.22 5.52 53.51
CA LEU A 386 10.05 4.32 53.60
C LEU A 386 11.46 4.60 54.12
N VAL A 387 12.12 5.64 53.59
CA VAL A 387 13.45 6.05 54.05
C VAL A 387 13.42 6.46 55.52
N TRP A 388 12.40 7.19 55.95
CA TRP A 388 12.25 7.60 57.35
C TRP A 388 11.97 6.42 58.27
N TRP A 389 11.12 5.48 57.85
CA TRP A 389 10.86 4.25 58.58
C TRP A 389 12.14 3.43 58.76
N TRP A 390 12.94 3.30 57.70
CA TRP A 390 14.19 2.55 57.73
C TRP A 390 15.22 3.20 58.65
N ARG A 391 15.40 4.53 58.58
CA ARG A 391 16.30 5.27 59.48
C ARG A 391 15.92 5.11 60.96
N ARG A 392 14.62 5.14 61.28
CA ARG A 392 14.10 4.92 62.64
C ARG A 392 14.24 3.48 63.15
N ARG A 393 14.58 2.53 62.28
CA ARG A 393 14.83 1.14 62.66
C ARG A 393 16.32 0.86 62.90
N GLN A 394 17.20 1.73 62.43
CA GLN A 394 18.66 1.61 62.55
C GLN A 394 19.26 2.37 63.72
N GLY A 395 18.60 3.44 64.18
CA GLY A 395 18.88 4.12 65.45
C GLY A 395 17.85 3.74 66.48
#